data_AF-A0A924RKF8-F1
#
_entry.id   AF-A0A924RKF8-F1
#
_cell.length_a   1.000
_cell.length_b   1.000
_cell.length_c   1.000
_cell.angle_alpha   90.00
_cell.angle_beta   90.00
_cell.angle_gamma   90.00
#
_symmetry.space_group_name_H-M   'P 1'
#
loop_
_entity.id
_entity.type
_entity.pdbx_description
1 polymer ?
#
loop_
_entity_poly.entity_id
_entity_poly.type
_entity_poly.pdbx_seq_one_letter_code
_entity_poly.pdbx_strand_id
1 'polypeptide(L)' 'MAERIIVWSENAKFELKEIFDYFNFRNKIKVYSLKLHRIIQVDLKLLLQNPEIGKKTEALNVRGLLIENYFFFMK' A
#
# COMPACT_ATOMS: atom_id res chain seq x y z
N MET A 1 23.43 1.14 -6.96
CA MET A 1 21.96 1.17 -7.15
C MET A 1 21.45 2.47 -6.56
N ALA A 2 20.58 3.20 -7.25
CA ALA A 2 20.01 4.42 -6.71
C ALA A 2 19.11 4.10 -5.51
N GLU A 3 19.22 4.89 -4.44
CA GLU A 3 18.33 4.79 -3.28
C GLU A 3 16.92 5.18 -3.72
N ARG A 4 15.95 4.30 -3.49
CA ARG A 4 14.53 4.54 -3.79
C ARG A 4 13.81 4.86 -2.50
N ILE A 5 12.99 5.90 -2.53
CA ILE A 5 12.12 6.30 -1.44
C ILE A 5 10.67 6.19 -1.88
N ILE A 6 9.80 5.76 -0.96
CA ILE A 6 8.36 5.75 -1.21
C ILE A 6 7.79 7.08 -0.74
N VAL A 7 7.18 7.81 -1.66
CA VAL A 7 6.45 9.04 -1.37
C VAL A 7 4.96 8.78 -1.61
N TRP A 8 4.17 8.91 -0.56
CA TRP A 8 2.72 8.73 -0.63
C TRP A 8 2.04 10.04 -1.05
N SER A 9 1.12 9.95 -2.01
CA SER A 9 0.19 11.05 -2.29
C SER A 9 -0.72 11.30 -1.09
N GLU A 10 -1.27 12.51 -1.00
CA GLU A 10 -2.23 12.85 0.07
C GLU A 10 -3.47 11.97 0.02
N ASN A 11 -4.00 11.70 -1.18
CA ASN A 11 -5.13 10.80 -1.37
C ASN A 11 -4.82 9.39 -0.85
N ALA A 12 -3.65 8.82 -1.19
CA ALA A 12 -3.30 7.48 -0.74
C ALA A 12 -3.12 7.40 0.78
N LYS A 13 -2.63 8.47 1.43
CA LYS A 13 -2.58 8.57 2.90
C LYS A 13 -3.99 8.60 3.49
N PHE A 14 -4.91 9.35 2.88
CA PHE A 14 -6.29 9.48 3.32
C PHE A 14 -7.04 8.15 3.18
N GLU A 15 -6.98 7.51 2.01
CA GLU A 15 -7.60 6.21 1.74
C GLU A 15 -7.09 5.13 2.71
N LEU A 16 -5.77 5.08 2.95
CA LEU A 16 -5.20 4.13 3.91
C LEU A 16 -5.71 4.37 5.34
N LYS A 17 -5.87 5.64 5.73
CA LYS A 17 -6.45 6.01 7.02
C LYS A 17 -7.91 5.57 7.11
N GLU A 18 -8.73 5.81 6.08
CA GLU A 18 -10.13 5.39 6.06
C GLU A 18 -10.30 3.88 6.19
N ILE A 19 -9.44 3.10 5.52
CA ILE A 19 -9.41 1.63 5.64
C ILE A 19 -9.16 1.24 7.10
N PHE A 20 -8.16 1.84 7.75
CA PHE A 20 -7.85 1.53 9.14
C PHE A 20 -8.95 1.97 10.09
N ASP A 21 -9.54 3.15 9.88
CA ASP A 21 -10.61 3.68 10.71
C ASP A 21 -11.88 2.81 10.60
N TYR A 22 -12.21 2.32 9.40
CA TYR A 22 -13.28 1.34 9.19
C TYR A 22 -13.09 0.08 10.05
N PHE A 23 -11.92 -0.55 9.99
CA PHE A 23 -11.68 -1.77 10.78
C PHE A 23 -11.56 -1.50 12.28
N ASN A 24 -10.99 -0.37 12.67
CA ASN A 24 -10.90 0.03 14.08
C ASN A 24 -12.30 0.23 14.67
N PHE A 25 -13.20 0.87 13.92
CA PHE A 25 -14.59 1.08 14.30
C PHE A 25 -15.34 -0.25 14.36
N ARG A 26 -15.27 -1.06 13.29
CA ARG A 26 -15.97 -2.35 13.20
C ARG A 26 -15.54 -3.34 14.28
N ASN A 27 -14.23 -3.47 14.51
CA ASN A 27 -13.67 -4.47 15.41
C ASN A 27 -13.52 -3.96 16.85
N LYS A 28 -13.76 -2.66 17.09
CA LYS A 28 -13.54 -1.93 18.36
C LYS A 28 -12.09 -1.95 18.89
N ILE A 29 -11.17 -2.56 18.15
CA ILE A 29 -9.76 -2.75 18.51
C ILE A 29 -8.92 -2.61 17.24
N LYS A 30 -7.67 -2.14 17.39
CA LYS A 30 -6.73 -1.86 16.31
C LYS A 30 -5.92 -3.07 15.80
N VAL A 31 -6.16 -4.28 16.33
CA VAL A 31 -5.32 -5.47 16.04
C VAL A 31 -5.27 -5.75 14.53
N TYR A 32 -6.41 -5.69 13.84
CA TYR A 32 -6.46 -5.93 12.40
C TYR A 32 -5.70 -4.86 11.61
N SER A 33 -5.94 -3.58 11.91
CA SER A 33 -5.27 -2.46 11.22
C SER A 33 -3.76 -2.47 11.43
N LEU A 34 -3.29 -2.86 12.63
CA LEU A 34 -1.86 -3.05 12.91
C LEU A 34 -1.27 -4.23 12.11
N LYS A 35 -2.01 -5.34 11.99
CA LYS A 35 -1.59 -6.48 11.16
C LYS A 35 -1.49 -6.06 9.69
N LEU A 36 -2.52 -5.40 9.17
CA LEU A 36 -2.56 -4.91 7.78
C LEU A 36 -1.42 -3.92 7.50
N HIS A 37 -1.16 -2.99 8.42
CA HIS A 37 -0.05 -2.05 8.29
C HIS A 37 1.32 -2.75 8.20
N ARG A 38 1.55 -3.79 9.00
CA ARG A 38 2.80 -4.58 8.94
C ARG A 38 2.96 -5.30 7.60
N ILE A 39 1.88 -5.88 7.07
CA ILE A 39 1.90 -6.55 5.77
C ILE A 39 2.25 -5.55 4.66
N ILE A 40 1.58 -4.40 4.64
CA ILE A 40 1.88 -3.30 3.70
C ILE A 40 3.36 -2.90 3.80
N GLN A 41 3.91 -2.73 5.01
CA GLN A 41 5.32 -2.37 5.17
C GLN A 41 6.29 -3.42 4.64
N VAL A 42 5.97 -4.71 4.73
CA VAL A 42 6.78 -5.80 4.19
C VAL A 42 6.77 -5.76 2.67
N ASP A 43 5.59 -5.67 2.06
CA ASP A 43 5.45 -5.64 0.60
C ASP A 43 6.06 -4.38 -0.02
N LEU A 44 5.98 -3.24 0.67
CA LEU A 44 6.65 -2.02 0.24
C LEU A 44 8.17 -2.11 0.28
N LYS A 45 8.76 -2.88 1.22
CA LYS A 45 10.20 -3.17 1.19
C LYS A 45 10.57 -4.04 0.00
N LEU A 46 9.74 -5.02 -0.36
CA LEU A 46 9.92 -5.83 -1.56
C LEU A 46 9.82 -4.98 -2.83
N LEU A 47 8.89 -4.03 -2.86
CA LEU A 47 8.74 -3.08 -3.95
C LEU A 47 9.99 -2.21 -4.15
N LEU A 48 10.62 -1.73 -3.07
CA LEU A 48 11.86 -0.95 -3.16
C LEU A 48 13.00 -1.75 -3.81
N GLN A 49 13.08 -3.04 -3.49
CA GLN A 49 14.05 -3.97 -4.07
C GLN A 49 13.70 -4.29 -5.54
N ASN A 50 12.41 -4.48 -5.82
CA ASN A 50 11.88 -4.92 -7.12
C ASN A 50 10.73 -4.01 -7.59
N PRO A 51 10.99 -2.82 -8.17
CA PRO A 51 9.95 -1.87 -8.57
C PRO A 51 8.99 -2.40 -9.63
N GLU A 52 9.46 -3.39 -10.38
CA GLU A 52 8.75 -4.02 -11.48
C GLU A 52 7.76 -5.10 -11.02
N ILE A 53 7.69 -5.39 -9.71
CA ILE A 53 6.78 -6.40 -9.14
C ILE A 53 5.30 -6.04 -9.33
N GLY A 54 4.99 -4.75 -9.46
CA GLY A 54 3.64 -4.27 -9.79
C GLY A 54 3.26 -4.57 -11.24
N LYS A 55 2.03 -5.01 -11.46
CA LYS A 55 1.49 -5.25 -12.81
C LYS A 55 1.20 -3.93 -13.49
N LYS A 56 1.56 -3.83 -14.78
CA LYS A 56 1.18 -2.68 -15.62
C LYS A 56 -0.34 -2.60 -15.70
N THR A 57 -0.85 -1.38 -15.61
CA THR A 57 -2.26 -1.08 -15.86
C THR A 57 -2.42 -0.49 -17.26
N GLU A 58 -3.66 -0.24 -17.67
CA GLU A 58 -3.96 0.46 -18.93
C GLU A 58 -3.49 1.92 -18.91
N ALA A 59 -3.33 2.51 -17.73
CA ALA A 59 -2.82 3.88 -17.59
C ALA A 59 -1.29 3.92 -17.75
N LEU A 60 -0.81 4.87 -18.55
CA LEU A 60 0.60 5.04 -18.86
C LEU A 60 1.43 5.24 -17.58
N ASN A 61 2.49 4.45 -17.46
CA ASN A 61 3.42 4.44 -16.31
C ASN A 61 2.76 4.15 -14.96
N VAL A 62 1.54 3.60 -14.93
CA VAL A 62 0.89 3.19 -13.67
C VAL A 62 1.00 1.69 -13.50
N ARG A 63 1.47 1.29 -12.32
CA ARG A 63 1.49 -0.11 -11.87
C ARG A 63 0.58 -0.30 -10.67
N GLY A 64 -0.09 -1.45 -10.63
CA GLY A 64 -0.84 -1.92 -9.48
C GLY A 64 -0.12 -3.06 -8.78
N LEU A 65 0.05 -2.95 -7.46
CA LEU A 65 0.52 -4.02 -6.60
C LEU A 65 -0.64 -4.49 -5.71
N LEU A 66 -0.96 -5.79 -5.75
CA LEU A 66 -1.96 -6.37 -4.86
C LEU A 66 -1.29 -6.71 -3.53
N ILE A 67 -1.74 -6.06 -2.45
CA ILE A 67 -1.33 -6.35 -1.07
C ILE A 67 -2.59 -6.80 -0.33
N GLU A 68 -2.61 -8.06 0.10
CA GLU A 68 -3.81 -8.71 0.64
C GLU A 68 -5.00 -8.57 -0.33
N ASN A 69 -5.96 -7.70 -0.01
CA ASN A 69 -7.17 -7.44 -0.80
C ASN A 69 -7.24 -6.01 -1.34
N TYR A 70 -6.11 -5.30 -1.37
CA TYR A 70 -6.03 -3.90 -1.79
C TYR A 70 -5.03 -3.70 -2.92
N PHE A 71 -5.40 -2.90 -3.90
CA PHE A 71 -4.48 -2.47 -4.94
C PHE A 71 -3.78 -1.16 -4.53
N PHE A 72 -2.45 -1.19 -4.55
CA PHE A 72 -1.61 -0.02 -4.40
C PHE A 72 -1.14 0.42 -5.78
N PHE A 73 -1.51 1.64 -6.18
CA PHE A 73 -1.12 2.22 -7.46
C PHE A 73 0.10 3.12 -7.31
N MET A 74 1.06 2.96 -8.22
CA MET A 74 2.34 3.67 -8.22
C MET A 74 2.76 4.09 -9.62
N LYS A 75 3.64 5.09 -9.71
CA LYS A 75 4.21 5.63 -10.95
C LYS A 75 5.73 5.73 -10.84
#